data_AF-A0A7C5MDZ2-F1
#
_entry.id   AF-A0A7C5MDZ2-F1
#
_cell.length_a   1.000
_cell.length_b   1.000
_cell.length_c   1.000
_cell.angle_alpha   90.00
_cell.angle_beta   90.00
_cell.angle_gamma   90.00
#
_symmetry.space_group_name_H-M   'P 1'
#
loop_
_entity.id
_entity.type
_entity.pdbx_description
1 polymer ?
#
loop_
_entity_poly.entity_id
_entity_poly.type
_entity_poly.pdbx_seq_one_letter_code
_entity_poly.pdbx_strand_id
1 'polypeptide(L)'
;MLSEVEELARHFPDIPVEAIVKEDLLRSGLSWSSSALQLAANYKRKAYFICSFDMAPLDAMEQQEHTKAPEEIRLTGGPFNFRPVVVSVRLNPFSPYKVEFIEDSLVLTSDGCTISGIELQKPPEYYRKTLSNGKTITDIAPALEWGDLLYLAV
;
A
#
# COMPACT_ATOMS: atom_id res chain seq x y z
N MET A 1 -17.91 0.18 7.34
CA MET A 1 -16.60 0.39 8.00
C MET A 1 -16.21 1.86 8.08
N LEU A 2 -16.50 2.66 7.04
CA LEU A 2 -16.27 4.11 7.03
C LEU A 2 -16.95 4.86 8.19
N SER A 3 -18.13 4.40 8.63
CA SER A 3 -18.84 4.96 9.79
C SER A 3 -18.06 4.88 11.10
N GLU A 4 -17.27 3.82 11.31
CA GLU A 4 -16.44 3.66 12.51
C GLU A 4 -15.27 4.66 12.49
N VAL A 5 -14.65 4.86 11.32
CA VAL A 5 -13.61 5.89 11.14
C VAL A 5 -14.13 7.28 11.45
N GLU A 6 -15.31 7.63 10.92
CA GLU A 6 -15.95 8.93 11.17
C GLU A 6 -16.36 9.11 12.63
N GLU A 7 -16.78 8.03 13.30
CA GLU A 7 -17.05 8.04 14.73
C GLU A 7 -15.77 8.25 15.54
N LEU A 8 -14.69 7.52 15.24
CA LEU A 8 -13.40 7.68 15.91
C LEU A 8 -12.83 9.08 15.70
N ALA A 9 -12.92 9.64 14.49
CA ALA A 9 -12.47 11.00 14.20
C ALA A 9 -13.23 12.06 15.01
N ARG A 10 -14.53 11.83 15.29
CA ARG A 10 -15.32 12.69 16.18
C ARG A 10 -14.97 12.51 17.66
N HIS A 11 -14.67 11.29 18.08
CA HIS A 11 -14.30 10.98 19.46
C HIS A 11 -12.87 11.45 19.81
N PHE A 12 -11.96 11.46 18.84
CA PHE A 12 -10.55 11.86 19.00
C PHE A 12 -10.19 12.99 18.03
N PRO A 13 -10.72 14.21 18.22
CA PRO A 13 -10.55 15.32 17.27
C PRO A 13 -9.11 15.86 17.20
N ASP A 14 -8.26 15.52 18.16
CA ASP A 14 -6.84 15.83 18.22
C ASP A 14 -5.98 14.87 17.40
N ILE A 15 -6.52 13.69 17.04
CA ILE A 15 -5.84 12.72 16.19
C ILE A 15 -6.18 13.03 14.72
N PRO A 16 -5.17 13.18 13.84
CA PRO A 16 -5.44 13.33 12.43
C PRO A 16 -6.20 12.13 11.85
N VAL A 17 -7.23 12.40 11.06
CA VAL A 17 -8.04 11.35 10.40
C VAL A 17 -7.18 10.41 9.55
N GLU A 18 -6.08 10.91 8.97
CA GLU A 18 -5.14 10.09 8.21
C GLU A 18 -4.51 8.98 9.08
N ALA A 19 -4.25 9.26 10.36
CA ALA A 19 -3.69 8.27 11.28
C ALA A 19 -4.72 7.19 11.66
N ILE A 20 -5.98 7.59 11.85
CA ILE A 20 -7.09 6.66 12.12
C ILE A 20 -7.29 5.72 10.94
N VAL A 21 -7.35 6.27 9.73
CA VAL A 21 -7.52 5.48 8.49
C VAL A 21 -6.32 4.59 8.24
N LYS A 22 -5.09 5.11 8.43
CA LYS A 22 -3.87 4.31 8.30
C LYS A 22 -3.90 3.11 9.25
N GLU A 23 -4.26 3.30 10.51
CA GLU A 23 -4.32 2.20 11.47
C GLU A 23 -5.38 1.18 11.10
N ASP A 24 -6.55 1.64 10.63
CA ASP A 24 -7.61 0.70 10.23
C ASP A 24 -7.21 -0.12 8.99
N LEU A 25 -6.56 0.51 8.00
CA LEU A 25 -5.98 -0.18 6.85
C LEU A 25 -4.91 -1.19 7.24
N LEU A 26 -4.06 -0.85 8.21
CA LEU A 26 -3.06 -1.79 8.74
C LEU A 26 -3.74 -2.96 9.47
N ARG A 27 -4.89 -2.75 10.11
CA ARG A 27 -5.64 -3.80 10.81
C ARG A 27 -6.44 -4.70 9.85
N SER A 28 -7.04 -4.15 8.81
CA SER A 28 -7.93 -4.88 7.89
C SER A 28 -7.24 -5.38 6.62
N GLY A 29 -6.13 -4.76 6.23
CA GLY A 29 -5.50 -4.97 4.92
C GLY A 29 -6.27 -4.35 3.76
N LEU A 30 -5.84 -4.67 2.54
CA LEU A 30 -6.33 -4.12 1.27
C LEU A 30 -6.64 -5.25 0.29
N SER A 31 -7.81 -5.19 -0.35
CA SER A 31 -8.12 -5.94 -1.55
C SER A 31 -7.79 -5.10 -2.78
N TRP A 32 -7.54 -5.75 -3.92
CA TRP A 32 -7.14 -5.06 -5.15
C TRP A 32 -7.96 -5.56 -6.34
N SER A 33 -8.42 -4.63 -7.18
CA SER A 33 -8.97 -4.99 -8.48
C SER A 33 -7.87 -5.50 -9.42
N SER A 34 -8.25 -6.32 -10.40
CA SER A 34 -7.30 -6.82 -11.40
C SER A 34 -6.66 -5.70 -12.21
N SER A 35 -7.42 -4.65 -12.54
CA SER A 35 -6.91 -3.47 -13.26
C SER A 35 -5.89 -2.67 -12.43
N ALA A 36 -6.15 -2.50 -11.13
CA ALA A 36 -5.22 -1.84 -10.22
C ALA A 36 -3.92 -2.62 -10.08
N LEU A 37 -3.98 -3.96 -9.97
CA LEU A 37 -2.78 -4.81 -9.91
C LEU A 37 -1.95 -4.75 -11.20
N GLN A 38 -2.59 -4.72 -12.37
CA GLN A 38 -1.89 -4.60 -13.65
C GLN A 38 -1.10 -3.29 -13.73
N LEU A 39 -1.69 -2.18 -13.28
CA LEU A 39 -0.98 -0.90 -13.20
C LEU A 39 0.16 -0.97 -12.18
N ALA A 40 -0.11 -1.47 -10.97
CA ALA A 40 0.84 -1.54 -9.87
C ALA A 40 2.09 -2.38 -10.18
N ALA A 41 1.96 -3.39 -11.06
CA ALA A 41 3.09 -4.22 -11.49
C ALA A 41 4.24 -3.41 -12.14
N ASN A 42 3.97 -2.21 -12.63
CA ASN A 42 4.96 -1.30 -13.22
C ASN A 42 5.68 -0.40 -12.20
N TYR A 43 5.31 -0.48 -10.92
CA TYR A 43 5.84 0.31 -9.83
C TYR A 43 6.72 -0.54 -8.90
N LYS A 44 7.23 0.09 -7.82
CA LYS A 44 8.03 -0.61 -6.82
C LYS A 44 7.18 -1.65 -6.08
N ARG A 45 7.45 -2.92 -6.36
CA ARG A 45 6.79 -4.08 -5.77
C ARG A 45 7.23 -4.34 -4.34
N LYS A 46 6.42 -5.12 -3.63
CA LYS A 46 6.70 -5.58 -2.26
C LYS A 46 7.94 -6.50 -2.23
N ALA A 47 8.80 -6.30 -1.23
CA ALA A 47 10.03 -7.04 -1.01
C ALA A 47 9.82 -8.15 0.04
N TYR A 48 9.36 -9.32 -0.41
CA TYR A 48 9.00 -10.46 0.43
C TYR A 48 10.16 -11.14 1.18
N PHE A 49 11.39 -10.66 1.06
CA PHE A 49 12.56 -11.32 1.63
C PHE A 49 12.81 -11.00 3.11
N ILE A 50 12.18 -9.97 3.68
CA ILE A 50 12.36 -9.56 5.09
C ILE A 50 11.26 -10.18 5.96
N CYS A 51 10.03 -9.70 5.81
CA CYS A 51 8.80 -10.16 6.45
C CYS A 51 7.62 -9.57 5.64
N SER A 52 6.51 -10.30 5.51
CA SER A 52 5.24 -9.72 5.07
C SER A 52 4.24 -9.70 6.23
N PHE A 53 3.40 -8.67 6.26
CA PHE A 53 2.30 -8.53 7.20
C PHE A 53 0.95 -8.73 6.48
N ASP A 54 0.95 -9.56 5.44
CA ASP A 54 -0.26 -9.85 4.68
C ASP A 54 -1.27 -10.59 5.56
N MET A 55 -2.54 -10.24 5.45
CA MET A 55 -3.61 -10.77 6.31
C MET A 55 -4.19 -12.08 5.79
N ALA A 56 -3.82 -12.46 4.56
CA ALA A 56 -4.26 -13.68 3.92
C ALA A 56 -3.05 -14.53 3.51
N PRO A 57 -3.16 -15.87 3.57
CA PRO A 57 -2.15 -16.76 3.02
C PRO A 57 -2.10 -16.68 1.49
N LEU A 58 -0.99 -17.12 0.89
CA LEU A 58 -0.75 -17.02 -0.56
C LEU A 58 -1.76 -17.81 -1.41
N ASP A 59 -2.32 -18.90 -0.88
CA ASP A 59 -3.33 -19.72 -1.56
C ASP A 59 -4.70 -19.03 -1.66
N ALA A 60 -4.99 -18.08 -0.77
CA ALA A 60 -6.16 -17.21 -0.86
C ALA A 60 -6.00 -16.05 -1.87
N MET A 61 -4.79 -15.85 -2.42
CA MET A 61 -4.45 -14.79 -3.36
C MET A 61 -4.58 -15.24 -4.82
N GLU A 62 -5.83 -15.41 -5.28
CA GLU A 62 -6.14 -15.97 -6.61
C GLU A 62 -5.54 -15.19 -7.79
N GLN A 63 -5.31 -13.88 -7.64
CA GLN A 63 -4.78 -13.02 -8.71
C GLN A 63 -3.25 -12.92 -8.69
N GLN A 64 -2.60 -13.66 -7.79
CA GLN A 64 -1.19 -13.55 -7.47
C GLN A 64 -0.82 -12.12 -7.04
N GLU A 65 -1.66 -11.51 -6.20
CA GLU A 65 -1.54 -10.15 -5.69
C GLU A 65 -0.11 -9.86 -5.19
N HIS A 66 0.47 -10.81 -4.46
CA HIS A 66 1.84 -10.76 -3.93
C HIS A 66 2.93 -10.53 -4.99
N THR A 67 2.69 -10.84 -6.26
CA THR A 67 3.69 -10.64 -7.32
C THR A 67 3.66 -9.23 -7.92
N LYS A 68 2.56 -8.49 -7.73
CA LYS A 68 2.27 -7.22 -8.42
C LYS A 68 2.06 -6.05 -7.48
N ALA A 69 1.55 -6.30 -6.28
CA ALA A 69 1.24 -5.27 -5.32
C ALA A 69 2.50 -4.49 -4.90
N PRO A 70 2.37 -3.18 -4.64
CA PRO A 70 3.49 -2.36 -4.19
C PRO A 70 3.79 -2.64 -2.71
N GLU A 71 4.98 -2.26 -2.26
CA GLU A 71 5.32 -2.30 -0.83
C GLU A 71 4.41 -1.35 -0.03
N GLU A 72 4.18 -0.16 -0.57
CA GLU A 72 3.50 0.96 0.08
C GLU A 72 2.68 1.74 -0.94
N ILE A 73 1.59 2.34 -0.44
CA ILE A 73 0.79 3.31 -1.17
C ILE A 73 0.83 4.64 -0.43
N ARG A 74 0.65 5.74 -1.15
CA ARG A 74 0.42 7.05 -0.55
C ARG A 74 -1.02 7.48 -0.79
N LEU A 75 -1.73 7.79 0.29
CA LEU A 75 -3.10 8.30 0.23
C LEU A 75 -3.07 9.83 0.14
N THR A 76 -3.93 10.41 -0.69
CA THR A 76 -4.06 11.85 -0.87
C THR A 76 -5.51 12.28 -1.09
N GLY A 77 -5.88 13.50 -0.67
CA GLY A 77 -7.18 14.10 -0.96
C GLY A 77 -8.37 13.32 -0.40
N GLY A 78 -9.40 13.11 -1.22
CA GLY A 78 -10.64 12.44 -0.83
C GLY A 78 -11.56 13.28 0.07
N PRO A 79 -12.68 12.73 0.55
CA PRO A 79 -13.67 13.46 1.36
C PRO A 79 -13.12 14.03 2.66
N PHE A 80 -12.07 13.42 3.20
CA PHE A 80 -11.38 13.86 4.41
C PHE A 80 -10.24 14.86 4.15
N ASN A 81 -9.99 15.22 2.88
CA ASN A 81 -8.91 16.11 2.47
C ASN A 81 -7.53 15.71 3.06
N PHE A 82 -7.16 14.44 2.88
CA PHE A 82 -5.93 13.88 3.43
C PHE A 82 -4.70 14.67 3.00
N ARG A 83 -3.86 15.01 3.98
CA ARG A 83 -2.45 15.27 3.73
C ARG A 83 -1.78 13.97 3.29
N PRO A 84 -0.76 14.02 2.43
CA PRO A 84 -0.07 12.82 1.96
C PRO A 84 0.38 11.92 3.12
N VAL A 85 -0.12 10.68 3.12
CA VAL A 85 0.25 9.67 4.13
C VAL A 85 0.65 8.37 3.45
N VAL A 86 1.81 7.84 3.81
CA VAL A 86 2.31 6.56 3.32
C VAL A 86 1.82 5.43 4.22
N VAL A 87 1.27 4.38 3.60
CA VAL A 87 0.71 3.21 4.26
C VAL A 87 1.34 1.95 3.66
N SER A 88 1.86 1.06 4.51
CA SER A 88 2.33 -0.26 4.09
C SER A 88 1.15 -1.08 3.58
N VAL A 89 1.31 -1.69 2.42
CA VAL A 89 0.32 -2.63 1.88
C VAL A 89 0.36 -3.92 2.68
N ARG A 90 -0.82 -4.36 3.14
CA ARG A 90 -1.09 -5.67 3.74
C ARG A 90 -2.18 -6.32 2.92
N LEU A 91 -1.87 -7.39 2.19
CA LEU A 91 -2.82 -8.00 1.27
C LEU A 91 -3.91 -8.75 2.02
N ASN A 92 -5.16 -8.45 1.66
CA ASN A 92 -6.33 -9.15 2.15
C ASN A 92 -7.42 -9.14 1.06
N PRO A 93 -7.61 -10.22 0.30
CA PRO A 93 -8.68 -10.32 -0.71
C PRO A 93 -10.08 -10.08 -0.15
N PHE A 94 -10.29 -10.29 1.16
CA PHE A 94 -11.57 -10.10 1.85
C PHE A 94 -11.70 -8.74 2.54
N SER A 95 -10.72 -7.84 2.36
CA SER A 95 -10.80 -6.50 2.96
C SER A 95 -11.93 -5.69 2.33
N PRO A 96 -12.72 -4.96 3.15
CA PRO A 96 -13.70 -3.99 2.65
C PRO A 96 -13.04 -2.73 2.09
N TYR A 97 -11.73 -2.56 2.27
CA TYR A 97 -10.96 -1.55 1.57
C TYR A 97 -10.40 -2.11 0.29
N LYS A 98 -10.78 -1.50 -0.82
CA LYS A 98 -10.40 -1.96 -2.15
C LYS A 98 -9.62 -0.87 -2.88
N VAL A 99 -8.51 -1.26 -3.48
CA VAL A 99 -7.78 -0.43 -4.42
C VAL A 99 -8.34 -0.66 -5.81
N GLU A 100 -8.82 0.40 -6.44
CA GLU A 100 -9.45 0.36 -7.75
C GLU A 100 -8.77 1.34 -8.71
N PHE A 101 -8.81 1.02 -10.00
CA PHE A 101 -8.36 1.91 -11.06
C PHE A 101 -9.60 2.46 -11.79
N ILE A 102 -9.89 3.74 -11.59
CA ILE A 102 -11.10 4.43 -12.05
C ILE A 102 -10.66 5.75 -12.71
N GLU A 103 -11.17 6.05 -13.90
CA GLU A 103 -10.88 7.32 -14.61
C GLU A 103 -9.38 7.67 -14.66
N ASP A 104 -8.57 6.69 -15.09
CA ASP A 104 -7.11 6.79 -15.22
C ASP A 104 -6.34 7.07 -13.92
N SER A 105 -6.96 6.88 -12.75
CA SER A 105 -6.36 7.09 -11.44
C SER A 105 -6.60 5.92 -10.49
N LEU A 106 -5.67 5.72 -9.55
CA LEU A 106 -5.89 4.77 -8.46
C LEU A 106 -6.63 5.45 -7.32
N VAL A 107 -7.63 4.76 -6.79
CA VAL A 107 -8.44 5.23 -5.67
C VAL A 107 -8.60 4.13 -4.62
N LEU A 108 -8.68 4.55 -3.37
CA LEU A 108 -9.11 3.70 -2.26
C LEU A 108 -10.63 3.82 -2.13
N THR A 109 -11.33 2.69 -2.17
CA THR A 109 -12.78 2.63 -1.94
C THR A 109 -13.11 1.74 -0.76
N SER A 110 -14.25 1.99 -0.13
CA SER A 110 -14.89 1.06 0.81
C SER A 110 -16.39 1.17 0.72
N ASP A 111 -17.10 0.04 0.74
CA ASP A 111 -18.56 -0.02 0.60
C ASP A 111 -19.08 0.74 -0.66
N GLY A 112 -18.28 0.80 -1.73
CA GLY A 112 -18.59 1.52 -2.96
C GLY A 112 -18.33 3.03 -2.93
N CYS A 113 -17.83 3.58 -1.82
CA CYS A 113 -17.50 4.99 -1.68
C CYS A 113 -15.99 5.23 -1.79
N THR A 114 -15.59 6.28 -2.52
CA THR A 114 -14.19 6.72 -2.60
C THR A 114 -13.75 7.39 -1.31
N ILE A 115 -12.63 6.94 -0.76
CA ILE A 115 -12.01 7.45 0.47
C ILE A 115 -10.84 8.38 0.14
N SER A 116 -9.99 8.01 -0.81
CA SER A 116 -8.82 8.81 -1.18
C SER A 116 -8.32 8.47 -2.58
N GLY A 117 -7.51 9.37 -3.14
CA GLY A 117 -6.60 9.02 -4.23
C GLY A 117 -5.43 8.18 -3.71
N ILE A 118 -4.79 7.45 -4.62
CA ILE A 118 -3.60 6.64 -4.36
C ILE A 118 -2.48 7.02 -5.33
N GLU A 119 -1.29 7.27 -4.79
CA GLU A 119 -0.04 7.35 -5.53
C GLU A 119 0.84 6.12 -5.27
N LEU A 120 1.60 5.71 -6.29
CA LEU A 120 2.53 4.59 -6.22
C LEU A 120 3.98 5.04 -6.41
N GLN A 121 4.90 4.42 -5.67
CA GLN A 121 6.32 4.74 -5.77
C GLN A 121 6.92 4.12 -7.04
N LYS A 122 7.56 4.94 -7.88
CA LYS A 122 8.41 4.41 -8.96
C LYS A 122 9.64 3.71 -8.35
N PRO A 123 10.09 2.59 -8.92
CA PRO A 123 11.32 1.96 -8.46
C PRO A 123 12.50 2.94 -8.61
N PRO A 124 13.29 3.18 -7.55
CA PRO A 124 14.46 4.05 -7.64
C PRO A 124 15.44 3.55 -8.71
N GLU A 125 16.08 4.46 -9.46
CA GLU A 125 16.99 4.05 -10.56
C GLU A 125 18.11 3.13 -10.10
N TYR A 126 18.62 3.34 -8.88
CA TYR A 126 19.71 2.56 -8.32
C TYR A 126 19.31 1.10 -8.01
N TYR A 127 18.02 0.75 -7.91
CA TYR A 127 17.56 -0.63 -7.70
C TYR A 127 18.04 -1.58 -8.81
N ARG A 128 18.27 -1.04 -10.01
CA ARG A 128 18.74 -1.81 -11.18
C ARG A 128 20.25 -2.05 -11.17
N LYS A 129 20.99 -1.46 -10.24
CA LYS A 129 22.43 -1.67 -10.15
C LYS A 129 22.72 -3.04 -9.56
N THR A 130 23.56 -3.79 -10.26
CA THR A 130 24.08 -5.08 -9.81
C THR A 130 25.42 -4.87 -9.12
N LEU A 131 25.61 -5.45 -7.95
CA LEU A 131 26.88 -5.44 -7.24
C LEU A 131 27.85 -6.47 -7.82
N SER A 132 29.13 -6.40 -7.41
CA SER A 132 30.18 -7.32 -7.86
C SER A 132 29.90 -8.80 -7.57
N ASN A 133 29.05 -9.09 -6.57
CA ASN A 133 28.62 -10.44 -6.21
C ASN A 133 27.37 -10.93 -6.98
N GLY A 134 26.88 -10.17 -7.96
CA GLY A 134 25.72 -10.53 -8.79
C GLY A 134 24.36 -10.22 -8.18
N LYS A 135 24.27 -9.79 -6.92
CA LYS A 135 23.01 -9.37 -6.29
C LYS A 135 22.61 -7.95 -6.74
N THR A 136 21.32 -7.67 -6.75
CA THR A 136 20.85 -6.29 -6.99
C THR A 136 20.87 -5.49 -5.68
N ILE A 137 20.92 -4.16 -5.78
CA ILE A 137 20.81 -3.31 -4.57
C ILE A 137 19.49 -3.58 -3.84
N THR A 138 18.41 -3.89 -4.56
CA THR A 138 17.10 -4.21 -3.97
C THR A 138 17.15 -5.40 -3.01
N ASP A 139 18.00 -6.39 -3.28
CA ASP A 139 18.12 -7.61 -2.48
C ASP A 139 18.89 -7.40 -1.16
N ILE A 140 19.56 -6.26 -1.02
CA ILE A 140 20.48 -5.97 0.10
C ILE A 140 20.03 -4.74 0.88
N ALA A 141 19.58 -3.71 0.17
CA ALA A 141 19.29 -2.39 0.72
C ALA A 141 17.99 -1.80 0.11
N PRO A 142 16.82 -2.43 0.33
CA PRO A 142 15.57 -1.82 -0.09
C PRO A 142 15.32 -0.52 0.69
N ALA A 143 14.93 0.52 -0.05
CA ALA A 143 14.22 1.65 0.50
C ALA A 143 12.81 1.24 0.91
N LEU A 144 12.39 1.71 2.07
CA LEU A 144 11.06 1.65 2.65
C LEU A 144 10.61 3.09 2.93
N GLU A 145 9.34 3.28 3.27
CA GLU A 145 8.74 4.58 3.55
C GLU A 145 9.06 5.60 2.46
N TRP A 146 8.93 5.16 1.20
CA TRP A 146 9.25 5.98 0.02
C TRP A 146 10.68 6.56 -0.04
N GLY A 147 11.63 5.97 0.69
CA GLY A 147 13.02 6.41 0.74
C GLY A 147 13.44 6.99 2.09
N ASP A 148 12.50 7.18 3.03
CA ASP A 148 12.79 7.70 4.36
C ASP A 148 13.51 6.66 5.24
N LEU A 149 13.39 5.37 4.91
CA LEU A 149 14.06 4.28 5.59
C LEU A 149 14.85 3.41 4.61
N LEU A 150 16.10 3.09 4.93
CA LEU A 150 16.89 2.07 4.24
C LEU A 150 17.10 0.89 5.18
N TYR A 151 16.63 -0.29 4.78
CA TYR A 151 16.86 -1.52 5.53
C TYR A 151 18.08 -2.24 4.99
N LEU A 152 19.03 -2.63 5.84
CA LEU A 152 20.22 -3.37 5.44
C LEU A 152 20.10 -4.84 5.86
N ALA A 153 19.95 -5.72 4.88
CA ALA A 153 20.00 -7.16 5.07
C ALA A 153 21.43 -7.66 4.83
N VAL A 154 22.21 -7.78 5.89
CA VAL A 154 23.59 -8.29 5.89
C VAL A 154 23.66 -9.72 6.39
#